data_AF-A0A875RQ57-F1
#
_entry.id   AF-A0A875RQ57-F1
#
_cell.length_a   1.000
_cell.length_b   1.000
_cell.length_c   1.000
_cell.angle_alpha   90.00
_cell.angle_beta   90.00
_cell.angle_gamma   90.00
#
_symmetry.space_group_name_H-M   'P 1'
#
loop_
_entity.id
_entity.type
_entity.pdbx_description
1 polymer ?
#
loop_
_entity_poly.entity_id
_entity_poly.type
_entity_poly.pdbx_seq_one_letter_code
_entity_poly.pdbx_strand_id
1 'polypeptide(L)'
;MLRTPTSATFDFSGNQAGPGATIDEDEADLTVLEESLKSTDEYCKEIAQKLDIISSKNANAIRTVKPLMSRINKLKVQQNNIKATVKLVDDVKEYASEIKKLDKTLANNEEMKHIGQIENYCGALSKLASIRKRLVAKRLDGFTGLMKGLNGSIRDAEVTLKYDMIAKLKKLDESQVSKKSHDDDEVRLIKQIEYIYEYMKTERLKDLTDTIVRERSSHDVRMLKSMAPLKPPSIVKDLYYLYSGASKTGSPSFIDYCKQASRVFQDEAHVLAKLLATQEEASTILNLVSNSLLAEITHQAEAFGAFVASNKFTHCTLLYEVTDGLHILLSSIYQYNVKIPSELSHLDKKLCSEASKIFVGFFEFVNMRYHELVVPEHPNETLNNTFMMLVTRLNKYSMFRDQQLFFISKMKNGSWLPAYRPPGFLEIKTSSSDAQYLLSTFYSDVIEFSFFNLAEQFQAKMSEEDLGVMLLFNLDGLQNLLDSRSLLKGILGQQGISRVDRLKKKAIDKATTGWSDMTTKLMEASTKQGDSFNMSNKDMGKFVDEFTKSFNENYKKLQEKNLPPFFKKELSQNIRKMLGPAYRVFYMSVSQDPSAKSVLKHFKLSISDFEHKLVTLA
;
A
#
# COMPACT_ATOMS: atom_id res chain seq x y z
N MET A 1 -38.54 -21.38 97.45
CA MET A 1 -38.71 -20.83 98.81
C MET A 1 -39.73 -19.70 98.69
N LEU A 2 -40.96 -19.78 99.17
CA LEU A 2 -41.45 -19.98 100.54
C LEU A 2 -42.82 -20.70 100.45
N ARG A 3 -43.04 -21.84 101.12
CA ARG A 3 -43.52 -21.99 102.52
C ARG A 3 -44.85 -21.27 102.80
N THR A 4 -45.93 -22.04 102.80
CA THR A 4 -47.16 -21.82 103.60
C THR A 4 -47.28 -22.97 104.62
N PRO A 5 -47.39 -22.70 105.93
CA PRO A 5 -47.58 -23.73 106.96
C PRO A 5 -49.03 -23.88 107.43
N THR A 6 -49.43 -25.14 107.60
CA THR A 6 -50.22 -25.76 108.69
C THR A 6 -51.39 -25.00 109.35
N SER A 7 -52.58 -25.61 109.25
CA SER A 7 -53.62 -25.53 110.29
C SER A 7 -53.53 -26.77 111.20
N ALA A 8 -53.37 -26.57 112.50
CA ALA A 8 -53.55 -27.58 113.53
C ALA A 8 -54.71 -27.16 114.44
N THR A 9 -55.55 -28.16 114.73
CA THR A 9 -56.49 -28.36 115.85
C THR A 9 -56.22 -27.56 117.13
N PHE A 10 -57.26 -27.20 117.88
CA PHE A 10 -57.49 -27.73 119.24
C PHE A 10 -58.83 -27.27 119.84
N ASP A 11 -59.55 -28.27 120.38
CA ASP A 11 -60.35 -28.36 121.61
C ASP A 11 -60.47 -27.13 122.53
N PHE A 12 -61.62 -26.96 123.20
CA PHE A 12 -61.71 -27.10 124.66
C PHE A 12 -63.16 -27.02 125.19
N SER A 13 -63.43 -27.95 126.08
CA SER A 13 -64.55 -28.06 127.01
C SER A 13 -64.72 -26.87 127.97
N GLY A 14 -65.98 -26.62 128.36
CA GLY A 14 -66.40 -26.34 129.74
C GLY A 14 -66.45 -24.89 130.19
N ASN A 15 -67.65 -24.39 130.55
CA ASN A 15 -68.01 -24.29 131.97
C ASN A 15 -69.49 -23.89 132.18
N GLN A 16 -70.04 -24.42 133.27
CA GLN A 16 -71.34 -24.11 133.83
C GLN A 16 -71.47 -22.64 134.25
N ALA A 17 -72.66 -22.07 134.09
CA ALA A 17 -73.32 -21.24 135.11
C ALA A 17 -74.79 -21.04 134.70
N GLY A 18 -75.75 -21.54 135.50
CA GLY A 18 -77.16 -21.11 135.40
C GLY A 18 -77.40 -19.82 136.22
N PRO A 19 -78.66 -19.35 136.37
CA PRO A 19 -79.84 -19.60 135.53
C PRO A 19 -80.59 -18.30 135.10
N GLY A 20 -81.19 -18.38 133.91
CA GLY A 20 -82.54 -17.91 133.51
C GLY A 20 -83.08 -16.50 133.85
N ALA A 21 -83.31 -15.70 132.81
CA ALA A 21 -84.52 -14.87 132.65
C ALA A 21 -84.77 -14.57 131.14
N THR A 22 -86.01 -14.76 130.70
CA THR A 22 -86.56 -14.60 129.33
C THR A 22 -86.67 -13.14 128.90
N ILE A 23 -86.27 -12.79 127.66
CA ILE A 23 -86.52 -11.49 127.00
C ILE A 23 -86.91 -11.71 125.52
N ASP A 24 -87.85 -10.90 125.06
CA ASP A 24 -88.59 -10.87 123.77
C ASP A 24 -87.69 -10.85 122.50
N GLU A 25 -88.01 -11.70 121.50
CA GLU A 25 -87.19 -11.96 120.30
C GLU A 25 -87.40 -10.95 119.15
N ASP A 26 -88.59 -10.35 119.01
CA ASP A 26 -88.93 -9.52 117.85
C ASP A 26 -88.24 -8.13 117.85
N GLU A 27 -87.98 -7.57 119.03
CA GLU A 27 -87.27 -6.28 119.18
C GLU A 27 -85.75 -6.45 118.99
N ALA A 28 -85.23 -7.64 119.33
CA ALA A 28 -83.85 -8.03 119.07
C ALA A 28 -83.59 -8.22 117.57
N ASP A 29 -84.51 -8.83 116.82
CA ASP A 29 -84.33 -9.03 115.38
C ASP A 29 -84.41 -7.72 114.59
N LEU A 30 -85.26 -6.78 114.98
CA LEU A 30 -85.37 -5.47 114.34
C LEU A 30 -84.13 -4.60 114.57
N THR A 31 -83.56 -4.65 115.78
CA THR A 31 -82.29 -3.97 116.10
C THR A 31 -81.10 -4.62 115.39
N VAL A 32 -81.06 -5.96 115.31
CA VAL A 32 -80.03 -6.69 114.54
C VAL A 32 -80.13 -6.40 113.04
N LEU A 33 -81.33 -6.25 112.49
CA LEU A 33 -81.52 -5.90 111.07
C LEU A 33 -81.09 -4.47 110.77
N GLU A 34 -81.41 -3.52 111.67
CA GLU A 34 -81.00 -2.12 111.55
C GLU A 34 -79.47 -1.99 111.68
N GLU A 35 -78.85 -2.75 112.58
CA GLU A 35 -77.40 -2.83 112.74
C GLU A 35 -76.72 -3.53 111.54
N SER A 36 -77.36 -4.54 110.96
CA SER A 36 -76.90 -5.22 109.74
C SER A 36 -77.01 -4.32 108.51
N LEU A 37 -78.08 -3.52 108.39
CA LEU A 37 -78.25 -2.54 107.32
C LEU A 37 -77.26 -1.40 107.44
N LYS A 38 -77.01 -0.92 108.66
CA LYS A 38 -76.01 0.11 108.94
C LYS A 38 -74.59 -0.38 108.64
N SER A 39 -74.27 -1.62 109.03
CA SER A 39 -73.01 -2.28 108.68
C SER A 39 -72.87 -2.47 107.17
N THR A 40 -73.95 -2.82 106.46
CA THR A 40 -73.92 -2.99 105.01
C THR A 40 -73.76 -1.65 104.28
N ASP A 41 -74.38 -0.57 104.76
CA ASP A 41 -74.20 0.77 104.22
C ASP A 41 -72.78 1.31 104.49
N GLU A 42 -72.21 0.99 105.65
CA GLU A 42 -70.80 1.24 105.96
C GLU A 42 -69.86 0.45 105.05
N TYR A 43 -70.11 -0.84 104.81
CA TYR A 43 -69.33 -1.64 103.85
C TYR A 43 -69.49 -1.13 102.42
N CYS A 44 -70.69 -0.71 102.01
CA CYS A 44 -70.91 -0.10 100.69
C CYS A 44 -70.17 1.24 100.55
N LYS A 45 -70.15 2.07 101.59
CA LYS A 45 -69.35 3.31 101.63
C LYS A 45 -67.85 3.01 101.61
N GLU A 46 -67.40 2.00 102.34
CA GLU A 46 -66.01 1.58 102.37
C GLU A 46 -65.57 1.00 101.01
N ILE A 47 -66.41 0.19 100.37
CA ILE A 47 -66.19 -0.36 99.03
C ILE A 47 -66.17 0.76 98.00
N ALA A 48 -67.11 1.70 98.07
CA ALA A 48 -67.13 2.87 97.18
C ALA A 48 -65.87 3.73 97.35
N GLN A 49 -65.45 4.00 98.58
CA GLN A 49 -64.19 4.70 98.85
C GLN A 49 -62.97 3.91 98.35
N LYS A 50 -62.92 2.60 98.58
CA LYS A 50 -61.80 1.76 98.09
C LYS A 50 -61.77 1.70 96.57
N LEU A 51 -62.92 1.62 95.90
CA LEU A 51 -63.02 1.67 94.44
C LEU A 51 -62.59 3.03 93.90
N ASP A 52 -62.94 4.13 94.56
CA ASP A 52 -62.54 5.47 94.14
C ASP A 52 -61.03 5.71 94.36
N ILE A 53 -60.48 5.18 95.46
CA ILE A 53 -59.03 5.13 95.70
C ILE A 53 -58.32 4.26 94.65
N ILE A 54 -58.87 3.10 94.28
CA ILE A 54 -58.29 2.23 93.23
C ILE A 54 -58.38 2.91 91.87
N SER A 55 -59.53 3.51 91.54
CA SER A 55 -59.77 4.21 90.28
C SER A 55 -58.81 5.39 90.13
N SER A 56 -58.68 6.24 91.15
CA SER A 56 -57.75 7.37 91.17
C SER A 56 -56.29 6.93 91.11
N LYS A 57 -55.89 5.87 91.84
CA LYS A 57 -54.56 5.27 91.73
C LYS A 57 -54.29 4.69 90.35
N ASN A 58 -55.28 4.03 89.74
CA ASN A 58 -55.17 3.48 88.40
C ASN A 58 -55.09 4.57 87.33
N ALA A 59 -55.89 5.63 87.42
CA ALA A 59 -55.82 6.78 86.52
C ALA A 59 -54.47 7.50 86.64
N ASN A 60 -53.95 7.66 87.87
CA ASN A 60 -52.61 8.21 88.10
C ASN A 60 -51.50 7.29 87.59
N ALA A 61 -51.63 5.96 87.76
CA ALA A 61 -50.72 4.97 87.20
C ALA A 61 -50.74 5.01 85.66
N ILE A 62 -51.90 5.11 85.03
CA ILE A 62 -52.02 5.24 83.57
C ILE A 62 -51.40 6.55 83.08
N ARG A 63 -51.67 7.68 83.77
CA ARG A 63 -51.07 8.99 83.45
C ARG A 63 -49.54 8.99 83.58
N THR A 64 -48.98 8.23 84.51
CA THR A 64 -47.52 8.13 84.71
C THR A 64 -46.87 7.07 83.81
N VAL A 65 -47.48 5.90 83.65
CA VAL A 65 -46.94 4.76 82.89
C VAL A 65 -47.06 4.94 81.38
N LYS A 66 -48.14 5.54 80.86
CA LYS A 66 -48.32 5.74 79.41
C LYS A 66 -47.19 6.57 78.77
N PRO A 67 -46.77 7.73 79.31
CA PRO A 67 -45.62 8.46 78.78
C PRO A 67 -44.30 7.70 78.97
N LEU A 68 -44.14 6.92 80.05
CA LEU A 68 -42.99 6.03 80.23
C LEU A 68 -42.91 4.95 79.15
N MET A 69 -44.02 4.26 78.85
CA MET A 69 -44.12 3.26 77.77
C MET A 69 -43.85 3.88 76.39
N SER A 70 -44.34 5.09 76.13
CA SER A 70 -44.03 5.83 74.90
C SER A 70 -42.53 6.14 74.79
N ARG A 71 -41.91 6.57 75.90
CA ARG A 71 -40.47 6.86 75.96
C ARG A 71 -39.62 5.57 75.82
N ILE A 72 -40.05 4.47 76.43
CA ILE A 72 -39.43 3.14 76.29
C ILE A 72 -39.54 2.65 74.85
N ASN A 73 -40.69 2.80 74.20
CA ASN A 73 -40.84 2.42 72.78
C ASN A 73 -39.97 3.28 71.88
N LYS A 74 -39.92 4.60 72.10
CA LYS A 74 -38.99 5.49 71.38
C LYS A 74 -37.53 5.09 71.60
N LEU A 75 -37.14 4.79 72.84
CA LEU A 75 -35.80 4.31 73.18
C LEU A 75 -35.50 2.96 72.55
N LYS A 76 -36.47 2.04 72.47
CA LYS A 76 -36.32 0.73 71.83
C LYS A 76 -36.14 0.87 70.33
N VAL A 77 -36.89 1.76 69.68
CA VAL A 77 -36.70 2.12 68.26
C VAL A 77 -35.33 2.77 68.05
N GLN A 78 -34.93 3.72 68.90
CA GLN A 78 -33.60 4.34 68.83
C GLN A 78 -32.47 3.33 69.06
N GLN A 79 -32.61 2.43 70.03
CA GLN A 79 -31.63 1.37 70.30
C GLN A 79 -31.52 0.41 69.11
N ASN A 80 -32.64 0.03 68.50
CA ASN A 80 -32.64 -0.80 67.31
C ASN A 80 -31.98 -0.09 66.12
N ASN A 81 -32.27 1.20 65.92
CA ASN A 81 -31.63 2.01 64.89
C ASN A 81 -30.13 2.17 65.14
N ILE A 82 -29.69 2.41 66.38
CA ILE A 82 -28.28 2.48 66.75
C ILE A 82 -27.59 1.14 66.48
N LYS A 83 -28.19 0.02 66.87
CA LYS A 83 -27.66 -1.32 66.56
C LYS A 83 -27.55 -1.57 65.05
N ALA A 84 -28.55 -1.13 64.28
CA ALA A 84 -28.52 -1.22 62.82
C ALA A 84 -27.40 -0.35 62.22
N THR A 85 -27.21 0.88 62.71
CA THR A 85 -26.13 1.78 62.28
C THR A 85 -24.75 1.23 62.64
N VAL A 86 -24.56 0.70 63.85
CA VAL A 86 -23.31 0.06 64.28
C VAL A 86 -22.98 -1.11 63.35
N LYS A 87 -23.97 -1.95 63.03
CA LYS A 87 -23.79 -3.05 62.07
C LYS A 87 -23.40 -2.56 60.67
N LEU A 88 -24.02 -1.47 60.18
CA LEU A 88 -23.64 -0.87 58.89
C LEU A 88 -22.20 -0.32 58.90
N VAL A 89 -21.76 0.26 60.02
CA VAL A 89 -20.38 0.75 60.18
C VAL A 89 -19.39 -0.42 60.22
N ASP A 90 -19.74 -1.52 60.89
CA ASP A 90 -18.93 -2.75 60.91
C ASP A 90 -18.81 -3.36 59.49
N ASP A 91 -19.93 -3.47 58.75
CA ASP A 91 -19.94 -3.90 57.34
C ASP A 91 -19.01 -3.01 56.48
N VAL A 92 -19.06 -1.68 56.65
CA VAL A 92 -18.20 -0.73 55.92
C VAL A 92 -16.74 -0.89 56.28
N LYS A 93 -16.42 -1.15 57.55
CA LYS A 93 -15.06 -1.40 58.02
C LYS A 93 -14.50 -2.70 57.45
N GLU A 94 -15.31 -3.75 57.35
CA GLU A 94 -14.93 -5.00 56.70
C GLU A 94 -14.63 -4.79 55.21
N TYR A 95 -15.50 -4.10 54.48
CA TYR A 95 -15.25 -3.77 53.07
C TYR A 95 -13.98 -2.92 52.90
N ALA A 96 -13.75 -1.93 53.76
CA ALA A 96 -12.53 -1.12 53.72
C ALA A 96 -11.26 -1.97 53.99
N SER A 97 -11.34 -2.95 54.87
CA SER A 97 -10.24 -3.90 55.12
C SER A 97 -10.00 -4.80 53.92
N GLU A 98 -11.07 -5.31 53.29
CA GLU A 98 -11.00 -6.15 52.08
C GLU A 98 -10.39 -5.37 50.90
N ILE A 99 -10.85 -4.13 50.67
CA ILE A 99 -10.30 -3.22 49.64
C ILE A 99 -8.81 -2.98 49.88
N LYS A 100 -8.40 -2.66 51.11
CA LYS A 100 -6.99 -2.41 51.44
C LYS A 100 -6.10 -3.65 51.20
N LYS A 101 -6.61 -4.86 51.45
CA LYS A 101 -5.89 -6.11 51.15
C LYS A 101 -5.74 -6.34 49.64
N LEU A 102 -6.81 -6.07 48.88
CA LEU A 102 -6.79 -6.16 47.41
C LEU A 102 -5.88 -5.11 46.79
N ASP A 103 -5.91 -3.86 47.27
CA ASP A 103 -5.02 -2.79 46.82
C ASP A 103 -3.54 -3.14 47.07
N LYS A 104 -3.22 -3.75 48.22
CA LYS A 104 -1.86 -4.27 48.48
C LYS A 104 -1.46 -5.38 47.49
N THR A 105 -2.40 -6.23 47.10
CA THR A 105 -2.16 -7.29 46.13
C THR A 105 -1.93 -6.71 44.72
N LEU A 106 -2.66 -5.67 44.36
CA LEU A 106 -2.47 -4.94 43.10
C LEU A 106 -1.15 -4.16 43.08
N ALA A 107 -0.76 -3.56 44.20
CA ALA A 107 0.50 -2.83 44.33
C ALA A 107 1.74 -3.75 44.28
N ASN A 108 1.64 -4.97 44.82
CA ASN A 108 2.76 -5.92 44.86
C ASN A 108 3.07 -6.60 43.50
N ASN A 109 2.23 -6.42 42.47
CA ASN A 109 2.42 -7.00 41.14
C ASN A 109 3.15 -6.02 40.21
N GLU A 110 4.32 -5.53 40.62
CA GLU A 110 5.10 -4.51 39.89
C GLU A 110 5.55 -4.96 38.49
N GLU A 111 5.62 -6.27 38.23
CA GLU A 111 5.93 -6.82 36.89
C GLU A 111 5.06 -8.04 36.56
N MET A 112 4.05 -7.86 35.70
CA MET A 112 3.21 -8.96 35.21
C MET A 112 3.93 -9.77 34.12
N LYS A 113 4.92 -10.57 34.51
CA LYS A 113 5.78 -11.33 33.57
C LYS A 113 5.14 -12.59 33.02
N HIS A 114 4.28 -13.23 33.81
CA HIS A 114 3.63 -14.50 33.45
C HIS A 114 2.11 -14.38 33.41
N ILE A 115 1.45 -15.24 32.62
CA ILE A 115 0.00 -15.20 32.47
C ILE A 115 -0.75 -15.41 33.80
N GLY A 116 -0.26 -16.31 34.66
CA GLY A 116 -0.85 -16.49 35.99
C GLY A 116 -0.78 -15.26 36.90
N GLN A 117 0.21 -14.38 36.71
CA GLN A 117 0.27 -13.10 37.44
C GLN A 117 -0.77 -12.11 36.89
N ILE A 118 -0.98 -12.09 35.58
CA ILE A 118 -2.02 -11.29 34.92
C ILE A 118 -3.41 -11.78 35.36
N GLU A 119 -3.63 -13.10 35.40
CA GLU A 119 -4.86 -13.72 35.90
C GLU A 119 -5.13 -13.34 37.36
N ASN A 120 -4.12 -13.43 38.22
CA ASN A 120 -4.23 -13.02 39.62
C ASN A 120 -4.56 -11.52 39.77
N TYR A 121 -3.95 -10.67 38.94
CA TYR A 121 -4.21 -9.23 38.92
C TYR A 121 -5.65 -8.94 38.47
N CYS A 122 -6.08 -9.56 37.37
CA CYS A 122 -7.44 -9.44 36.84
C CYS A 122 -8.47 -9.98 37.83
N GLY A 123 -8.18 -11.10 38.51
CA GLY A 123 -9.03 -11.65 39.56
C GLY A 123 -9.18 -10.71 40.76
N ALA A 124 -8.11 -10.03 41.18
CA ALA A 124 -8.16 -9.02 42.23
C ALA A 124 -8.99 -7.79 41.80
N LEU A 125 -8.86 -7.35 40.55
CA LEU A 125 -9.64 -6.25 39.98
C LEU A 125 -11.14 -6.60 39.85
N SER A 126 -11.49 -7.80 39.39
CA SER A 126 -12.87 -8.30 39.38
C SER A 126 -13.46 -8.39 40.77
N LYS A 127 -12.67 -8.77 41.79
CA LYS A 127 -13.10 -8.74 43.19
C LYS A 127 -13.40 -7.32 43.66
N LEU A 128 -12.54 -6.33 43.39
CA LEU A 128 -12.84 -4.92 43.70
C LEU A 128 -14.12 -4.43 43.01
N ALA A 129 -14.32 -4.79 41.74
CA ALA A 129 -15.55 -4.47 41.01
C ALA A 129 -16.79 -5.14 41.62
N SER A 130 -16.65 -6.39 42.11
CA SER A 130 -17.73 -7.09 42.82
C SER A 130 -18.07 -6.42 44.16
N ILE A 131 -17.08 -5.92 44.91
CA ILE A 131 -17.27 -5.16 46.15
C ILE A 131 -18.05 -3.88 45.83
N ARG A 132 -17.70 -3.17 44.75
CA ARG A 132 -18.46 -2.00 44.29
C ARG A 132 -19.93 -2.35 44.02
N LYS A 133 -20.19 -3.43 43.26
CA LYS A 133 -21.56 -3.89 42.99
C LYS A 133 -22.32 -4.21 44.28
N ARG A 134 -21.68 -4.90 45.24
CA ARG A 134 -22.24 -5.24 46.56
C ARG A 134 -22.55 -4.01 47.42
N LEU A 135 -21.65 -3.02 47.47
CA LEU A 135 -21.84 -1.76 48.20
C LEU A 135 -23.04 -0.98 47.66
N VAL A 136 -23.18 -0.89 46.33
CA VAL A 136 -24.33 -0.24 45.68
C VAL A 136 -25.63 -1.02 45.98
N ALA A 137 -25.62 -2.35 45.87
CA ALA A 137 -26.80 -3.17 46.15
C ALA A 137 -27.29 -3.04 47.60
N LYS A 138 -26.37 -2.87 48.55
CA LYS A 138 -26.66 -2.62 49.98
C LYS A 138 -27.05 -1.16 50.29
N ARG A 139 -27.12 -0.25 49.29
CA ARG A 139 -27.34 1.20 49.48
C ARG A 139 -26.33 1.86 50.44
N LEU A 140 -25.07 1.40 50.37
CA LEU A 140 -23.93 1.96 51.12
C LEU A 140 -23.15 2.99 50.29
N ASP A 141 -23.73 3.47 49.20
CA ASP A 141 -23.17 4.47 48.28
C ASP A 141 -23.01 5.86 48.91
N GLY A 142 -23.72 6.14 50.01
CA GLY A 142 -23.57 7.36 50.81
C GLY A 142 -22.19 7.55 51.45
N PHE A 143 -21.36 6.50 51.55
CA PHE A 143 -19.98 6.58 52.03
C PHE A 143 -19.04 7.06 50.90
N THR A 144 -19.11 8.35 50.59
CA THR A 144 -18.42 8.98 49.44
C THR A 144 -16.90 8.77 49.44
N GLY A 145 -16.25 8.78 50.61
CA GLY A 145 -14.81 8.55 50.74
C GLY A 145 -14.38 7.13 50.32
N LEU A 146 -15.11 6.12 50.77
CA LEU A 146 -14.85 4.71 50.43
C LEU A 146 -15.10 4.46 48.95
N MET A 147 -16.22 4.97 48.43
CA MET A 147 -16.58 4.83 47.02
C MET A 147 -15.60 5.56 46.10
N LYS A 148 -15.13 6.75 46.48
CA LYS A 148 -14.10 7.48 45.72
C LYS A 148 -12.77 6.75 45.72
N GLY A 149 -12.34 6.21 46.87
CA GLY A 149 -11.13 5.39 46.96
C GLY A 149 -11.22 4.13 46.09
N LEU A 150 -12.32 3.38 46.21
CA LEU A 150 -12.55 2.17 45.43
C LEU A 150 -12.59 2.43 43.92
N ASN A 151 -13.28 3.48 43.48
CA ASN A 151 -13.30 3.88 42.07
C ASN A 151 -11.92 4.35 41.59
N GLY A 152 -11.14 4.99 42.47
CA GLY A 152 -9.74 5.34 42.22
C GLY A 152 -8.89 4.10 41.99
N SER A 153 -8.87 3.15 42.93
CA SER A 153 -8.10 1.90 42.81
C SER A 153 -8.47 1.09 41.56
N ILE A 154 -9.77 1.00 41.23
CA ILE A 154 -10.23 0.34 40.01
C ILE A 154 -9.68 1.04 38.76
N ARG A 155 -9.76 2.38 38.71
CA ARG A 155 -9.27 3.16 37.57
C ARG A 155 -7.76 3.04 37.42
N ASP A 156 -7.01 3.13 38.52
CA ASP A 156 -5.56 3.03 38.52
C ASP A 156 -5.12 1.65 38.04
N ALA A 157 -5.80 0.58 38.50
CA ALA A 157 -5.52 -0.78 38.05
C ALA A 157 -5.81 -1.00 36.55
N GLU A 158 -6.92 -0.44 36.04
CA GLU A 158 -7.23 -0.45 34.60
C GLU A 158 -6.18 0.29 33.77
N VAL A 159 -5.65 1.40 34.29
CA VAL A 159 -4.59 2.17 33.65
C VAL A 159 -3.28 1.39 33.65
N THR A 160 -2.94 0.71 34.76
CA THR A 160 -1.76 -0.16 34.84
C THR A 160 -1.84 -1.31 33.85
N LEU A 161 -2.98 -1.98 33.71
CA LEU A 161 -3.18 -3.04 32.70
C LEU A 161 -2.99 -2.51 31.28
N LYS A 162 -3.52 -1.33 30.98
CA LYS A 162 -3.32 -0.68 29.68
C LYS A 162 -1.84 -0.41 29.40
N TYR A 163 -1.10 0.14 30.38
CA TYR A 163 0.33 0.41 30.22
C TYR A 163 1.17 -0.86 30.09
N ASP A 164 0.82 -1.91 30.84
CA ASP A 164 1.46 -3.21 30.74
C ASP A 164 1.23 -3.87 29.36
N MET A 165 0.01 -3.75 28.82
CA MET A 165 -0.30 -4.17 27.45
C MET A 165 0.55 -3.42 26.41
N ILE A 166 0.68 -2.09 26.53
CA ILE A 166 1.54 -1.28 25.64
C ILE A 166 3.01 -1.71 25.76
N ALA A 167 3.50 -1.96 26.98
CA ALA A 167 4.88 -2.41 27.18
C ALA A 167 5.12 -3.79 26.55
N LYS A 168 4.14 -4.69 26.60
CA LYS A 168 4.20 -6.01 25.94
C LYS A 168 4.14 -5.92 24.43
N LEU A 169 3.29 -5.05 23.87
CA LEU A 169 3.25 -4.75 22.44
C LEU A 169 4.62 -4.24 21.96
N LYS A 170 5.26 -3.33 22.69
CA LYS A 170 6.61 -2.85 22.35
C LYS A 170 7.68 -3.94 22.42
N LYS A 171 7.59 -4.86 23.38
CA LYS A 171 8.50 -6.03 23.43
C LYS A 171 8.26 -6.99 22.27
N LEU A 172 7.00 -7.16 21.85
CA LEU A 172 6.64 -7.94 20.68
C LEU A 172 7.28 -7.31 19.43
N ASP A 173 7.16 -6.00 19.26
CA ASP A 173 7.80 -5.23 18.18
C ASP A 173 9.33 -5.47 18.14
N GLU A 174 10.01 -5.35 19.28
CA GLU A 174 11.47 -5.58 19.39
C GLU A 174 11.87 -7.01 19.00
N SER A 175 11.04 -8.00 19.38
CA SER A 175 11.29 -9.41 19.04
C SER A 175 11.23 -9.65 17.54
N GLN A 176 10.23 -9.08 16.85
CA GLN A 176 10.01 -9.21 15.41
C GLN A 176 11.12 -8.55 14.57
N VAL A 177 11.67 -7.42 15.04
CA VAL A 177 12.81 -6.75 14.39
C VAL A 177 14.09 -7.57 14.48
N SER A 178 14.35 -8.19 15.64
CA SER A 178 15.64 -8.81 15.93
C SER A 178 15.90 -10.16 15.22
N LYS A 179 14.84 -10.83 14.72
CA LYS A 179 14.85 -12.22 14.20
C LYS A 179 15.55 -13.24 15.12
N LYS A 180 15.82 -12.88 16.37
CA LYS A 180 16.54 -13.69 17.37
C LYS A 180 15.60 -14.32 18.39
N SER A 181 14.31 -13.99 18.38
CA SER A 181 13.36 -14.60 19.30
C SER A 181 13.06 -16.03 18.89
N HIS A 182 13.12 -16.94 19.86
CA HIS A 182 12.44 -18.22 19.77
C HIS A 182 10.94 -17.96 19.55
N ASP A 183 10.30 -18.67 18.62
CA ASP A 183 8.85 -18.62 18.37
C ASP A 183 8.03 -18.65 19.69
N ASP A 184 8.55 -19.34 20.71
CA ASP A 184 7.94 -19.47 22.03
C ASP A 184 7.76 -18.14 22.78
N ASP A 185 8.69 -17.19 22.67
CA ASP A 185 8.59 -15.89 23.36
C ASP A 185 7.54 -14.98 22.69
N GLU A 186 7.45 -15.02 21.35
CA GLU A 186 6.43 -14.30 20.59
C GLU A 186 5.03 -14.84 20.93
N VAL A 187 4.86 -16.16 20.88
CA VAL A 187 3.61 -16.82 21.26
C VAL A 187 3.22 -16.51 22.71
N ARG A 188 4.20 -16.44 23.62
CA ARG A 188 3.94 -16.07 25.02
C ARG A 188 3.43 -14.63 25.13
N LEU A 189 4.07 -13.68 24.44
CA LEU A 189 3.67 -12.27 24.47
C LEU A 189 2.29 -12.07 23.86
N ILE A 190 2.00 -12.70 22.71
CA ILE A 190 0.68 -12.63 22.06
C ILE A 190 -0.41 -13.10 23.01
N LYS A 191 -0.25 -14.27 23.66
CA LYS A 191 -1.23 -14.79 24.63
C LYS A 191 -1.44 -13.87 25.83
N GLN A 192 -0.38 -13.20 26.30
CA GLN A 192 -0.49 -12.24 27.40
C GLN A 192 -1.27 -11.00 26.98
N ILE A 193 -1.05 -10.50 25.77
CA ILE A 193 -1.76 -9.33 25.23
C ILE A 193 -3.23 -9.68 24.96
N GLU A 194 -3.48 -10.83 24.32
CA GLU A 194 -4.83 -11.38 24.08
C GLU A 194 -5.63 -11.45 25.39
N TYR A 195 -5.05 -12.02 26.45
CA TYR A 195 -5.72 -12.14 27.75
C TYR A 195 -6.08 -10.77 28.35
N ILE A 196 -5.15 -9.80 28.33
CA ILE A 196 -5.39 -8.45 28.85
C ILE A 196 -6.48 -7.75 28.01
N TYR A 197 -6.41 -7.87 26.69
CA TYR A 197 -7.37 -7.27 25.76
C TYR A 197 -8.78 -7.83 26.00
N GLU A 198 -8.93 -9.15 26.02
CA GLU A 198 -10.21 -9.82 26.17
C GLU A 198 -10.83 -9.52 27.54
N TYR A 199 -10.03 -9.52 28.61
CA TYR A 199 -10.48 -9.13 29.95
C TYR A 199 -10.97 -7.67 29.99
N MET A 200 -10.21 -6.74 29.39
CA MET A 200 -10.61 -5.32 29.36
C MET A 200 -11.89 -5.09 28.54
N LYS A 201 -12.04 -5.81 27.42
CA LYS A 201 -13.22 -5.73 26.55
C LYS A 201 -14.46 -6.33 27.20
N THR A 202 -14.37 -7.55 27.73
CA THR A 202 -15.53 -8.32 28.22
C THR A 202 -15.92 -7.96 29.66
N GLU A 203 -14.98 -8.01 30.60
CA GLU A 203 -15.24 -7.81 32.03
C GLU A 203 -15.30 -6.32 32.42
N ARG A 204 -14.53 -5.47 31.73
CA ARG A 204 -14.46 -4.03 32.04
C ARG A 204 -15.23 -3.14 31.06
N LEU A 205 -15.71 -3.69 29.94
CA LEU A 205 -16.40 -2.93 28.88
C LEU A 205 -15.56 -1.75 28.36
N LYS A 206 -14.24 -1.93 28.29
CA LYS A 206 -13.28 -0.96 27.78
C LYS A 206 -12.58 -1.52 26.56
N ASP A 207 -12.95 -1.00 25.40
CA ASP A 207 -12.29 -1.34 24.15
C ASP A 207 -10.90 -0.68 24.09
N LEU A 208 -9.87 -1.51 23.85
CA LEU A 208 -8.49 -1.08 23.70
C LEU A 208 -8.01 -1.15 22.24
N THR A 209 -8.92 -1.32 21.28
CA THR A 209 -8.64 -1.39 19.83
C THR A 209 -7.76 -0.22 19.37
N ASP A 210 -8.09 1.02 19.74
CA ASP A 210 -7.30 2.21 19.38
C ASP A 210 -5.84 2.12 19.83
N THR A 211 -5.58 1.44 20.95
CA THR A 211 -4.22 1.25 21.48
C THR A 211 -3.46 0.23 20.63
N ILE A 212 -4.10 -0.88 20.27
CA ILE A 212 -3.52 -1.88 19.36
C ILE A 212 -3.21 -1.22 18.01
N VAL A 213 -4.20 -0.54 17.41
CA VAL A 213 -4.04 0.16 16.12
C VAL A 213 -2.86 1.12 16.17
N ARG A 214 -2.78 1.98 17.17
CA ARG A 214 -1.71 2.99 17.27
C ARG A 214 -0.32 2.37 17.37
N GLU A 215 -0.12 1.40 18.26
CA GLU A 215 1.21 0.81 18.46
C GLU A 215 1.62 -0.03 17.24
N ARG A 216 0.73 -0.87 16.71
CA ARG A 216 1.01 -1.72 15.54
C ARG A 216 1.23 -0.93 14.25
N SER A 217 0.39 0.08 13.95
CA SER A 217 0.63 0.98 12.81
C SER A 217 1.99 1.67 12.87
N SER A 218 2.41 2.08 14.07
CA SER A 218 3.71 2.73 14.28
C SER A 218 4.87 1.76 14.13
N HIS A 219 4.67 0.50 14.50
CA HIS A 219 5.63 -0.58 14.32
C HIS A 219 5.84 -0.89 12.84
N ASP A 220 4.77 -1.09 12.07
CA ASP A 220 4.85 -1.50 10.66
C ASP A 220 5.59 -0.49 9.80
N VAL A 221 5.32 0.80 10.01
CA VAL A 221 6.02 1.89 9.32
C VAL A 221 7.50 1.91 9.69
N ARG A 222 7.83 1.66 10.97
CA ARG A 222 9.22 1.64 11.45
C ARG A 222 9.99 0.44 10.89
N MET A 223 9.34 -0.73 10.85
CA MET A 223 9.85 -1.96 10.24
C MET A 223 10.15 -1.75 8.76
N LEU A 224 9.20 -1.19 8.01
CA LEU A 224 9.42 -0.91 6.59
C LEU A 224 10.61 0.04 6.37
N LYS A 225 10.69 1.12 7.14
CA LYS A 225 11.79 2.10 7.04
C LYS A 225 13.16 1.53 7.43
N SER A 226 13.22 0.61 8.38
CA SER A 226 14.48 -0.02 8.80
C SER A 226 14.94 -1.11 7.81
N MET A 227 14.01 -1.89 7.26
CA MET A 227 14.31 -2.99 6.35
C MET A 227 14.63 -2.53 4.93
N ALA A 228 14.01 -1.44 4.47
CA ALA A 228 14.15 -0.94 3.10
C ALA A 228 14.21 0.60 3.07
N PRO A 229 15.37 1.21 3.39
CA PRO A 229 15.53 2.65 3.24
C PRO A 229 15.49 3.00 1.75
N LEU A 230 14.38 3.62 1.34
CA LEU A 230 14.13 3.99 -0.05
C LEU A 230 14.45 5.47 -0.29
N LYS A 231 15.16 5.75 -1.38
CA LYS A 231 15.42 7.11 -1.87
C LYS A 231 15.34 7.15 -3.39
N PRO A 232 14.90 8.27 -3.99
CA PRO A 232 14.97 8.44 -5.44
C PRO A 232 16.41 8.27 -5.97
N PRO A 233 16.58 7.78 -7.21
CA PRO A 233 17.90 7.68 -7.84
C PRO A 233 18.62 9.03 -7.94
N SER A 234 19.95 8.98 -8.01
CA SER A 234 20.75 10.19 -8.26
C SER A 234 20.58 10.70 -9.69
N ILE A 235 20.63 12.02 -9.85
CA ILE A 235 20.52 12.65 -11.17
C ILE A 235 21.83 12.45 -11.94
N VAL A 236 21.72 11.83 -13.12
CA VAL A 236 22.84 11.65 -14.05
C VAL A 236 22.74 12.66 -15.19
N LYS A 237 23.78 13.50 -15.35
CA LYS A 237 23.88 14.51 -16.41
C LYS A 237 24.57 13.95 -17.67
N ASP A 238 24.05 12.86 -18.21
CA ASP A 238 24.54 12.25 -19.45
C ASP A 238 23.40 12.19 -20.48
N LEU A 239 23.67 12.63 -21.70
CA LEU A 239 22.71 12.64 -22.82
C LEU A 239 22.30 11.22 -23.24
N TYR A 240 23.21 10.26 -23.10
CA TYR A 240 22.99 8.83 -23.38
C TYR A 240 22.27 8.11 -22.22
N TYR A 241 22.05 8.80 -21.10
CA TYR A 241 21.47 8.17 -19.94
C TYR A 241 19.97 7.96 -20.11
N LEU A 242 19.57 6.74 -19.78
CA LEU A 242 18.21 6.34 -19.54
C LEU A 242 18.28 5.40 -18.34
N TYR A 243 17.43 5.63 -17.34
CA TYR A 243 17.36 4.78 -16.17
C TYR A 243 17.16 3.31 -16.60
N SER A 244 18.02 2.43 -16.10
CA SER A 244 18.12 1.01 -16.53
C SER A 244 17.81 0.00 -15.41
N GLY A 245 17.23 0.52 -14.34
CA GLY A 245 16.76 -0.25 -13.19
C GLY A 245 17.72 -0.25 -12.00
N ALA A 246 17.16 -0.35 -10.79
CA ALA A 246 17.90 -0.25 -9.54
C ALA A 246 18.82 -1.46 -9.28
N SER A 247 18.45 -2.63 -9.80
CA SER A 247 19.25 -3.87 -9.69
C SER A 247 20.67 -3.70 -10.26
N LYS A 248 20.85 -2.86 -11.29
CA LYS A 248 22.16 -2.62 -11.91
C LYS A 248 22.99 -1.55 -11.19
N THR A 249 22.35 -0.69 -10.40
CA THR A 249 23.03 0.37 -9.63
C THR A 249 23.36 -0.05 -8.20
N GLY A 250 22.96 -1.26 -7.78
CA GLY A 250 23.14 -1.77 -6.42
C GLY A 250 22.32 -1.01 -5.37
N SER A 251 21.37 -0.17 -5.79
CA SER A 251 20.50 0.59 -4.90
C SER A 251 19.20 -0.19 -4.64
N PRO A 252 18.57 -0.05 -3.45
CA PRO A 252 17.26 -0.65 -3.19
C PRO A 252 16.23 -0.18 -4.22
N SER A 253 15.54 -1.12 -4.87
CA SER A 253 14.49 -0.77 -5.85
C SER A 253 13.15 -0.48 -5.18
N PHE A 254 12.28 0.26 -5.87
CA PHE A 254 10.90 0.47 -5.41
C PHE A 254 10.13 -0.86 -5.34
N ILE A 255 10.44 -1.79 -6.25
CA ILE A 255 9.88 -3.15 -6.25
C ILE A 255 10.25 -3.88 -4.96
N ASP A 256 11.53 -3.85 -4.56
CA ASP A 256 11.98 -4.51 -3.33
C ASP A 256 11.34 -3.88 -2.10
N TYR A 257 11.20 -2.55 -2.09
CA TYR A 257 10.47 -1.83 -1.04
C TYR A 257 9.02 -2.31 -0.91
N CYS A 258 8.27 -2.40 -2.01
CA CYS A 258 6.89 -2.91 -2.00
C CYS A 258 6.79 -4.40 -1.64
N LYS A 259 7.77 -5.23 -2.02
CA LYS A 259 7.84 -6.64 -1.57
C LYS A 259 8.04 -6.73 -0.06
N GLN A 260 8.90 -5.90 0.52
CA GLN A 260 9.08 -5.86 1.97
C GLN A 260 7.83 -5.32 2.67
N ALA A 261 7.18 -4.28 2.13
CA ALA A 261 5.90 -3.80 2.65
C ALA A 261 4.81 -4.90 2.62
N SER A 262 4.76 -5.70 1.56
CA SER A 262 3.83 -6.84 1.45
C SER A 262 4.09 -7.88 2.53
N ARG A 263 5.37 -8.16 2.84
CA ARG A 263 5.74 -9.08 3.93
C ARG A 263 5.34 -8.54 5.29
N VAL A 264 5.65 -7.27 5.58
CA VAL A 264 5.24 -6.61 6.84
C VAL A 264 3.72 -6.69 7.01
N PHE A 265 2.96 -6.43 5.94
CA PHE A 265 1.50 -6.55 5.96
C PHE A 265 1.02 -8.00 6.22
N GLN A 266 1.63 -9.00 5.57
CA GLN A 266 1.29 -10.41 5.77
C GLN A 266 1.61 -10.90 7.18
N ASP A 267 2.76 -10.50 7.71
CA ASP A 267 3.19 -10.80 9.08
C ASP A 267 2.22 -10.16 10.09
N GLU A 268 1.80 -8.91 9.87
CA GLU A 268 0.82 -8.24 10.72
C GLU A 268 -0.55 -8.94 10.70
N ALA A 269 -1.01 -9.36 9.51
CA ALA A 269 -2.25 -10.12 9.40
C ALA A 269 -2.21 -11.42 10.22
N HIS A 270 -1.05 -12.10 10.25
CA HIS A 270 -0.85 -13.30 11.05
C HIS A 270 -0.82 -13.02 12.56
N VAL A 271 -0.17 -11.94 12.98
CA VAL A 271 -0.12 -11.51 14.39
C VAL A 271 -1.52 -11.17 14.89
N LEU A 272 -2.26 -10.35 14.15
CA LEU A 272 -3.62 -9.94 14.53
C LEU A 272 -4.59 -11.13 14.57
N ALA A 273 -4.45 -12.09 13.65
CA ALA A 273 -5.26 -13.31 13.67
C ALA A 273 -5.02 -14.17 14.92
N LYS A 274 -3.83 -14.11 15.53
CA LYS A 274 -3.53 -14.79 16.80
C LYS A 274 -3.90 -13.97 18.04
N LEU A 275 -3.91 -12.65 17.92
CA LEU A 275 -4.13 -11.73 19.04
C LEU A 275 -5.61 -11.48 19.35
N LEU A 276 -6.47 -11.62 18.34
CA LEU A 276 -7.89 -11.27 18.41
C LEU A 276 -8.77 -12.51 18.34
N ALA A 277 -9.85 -12.51 19.13
CA ALA A 277 -10.71 -13.68 19.32
C ALA A 277 -11.48 -14.11 18.06
N THR A 278 -11.75 -13.19 17.13
CA THR A 278 -12.52 -13.46 15.91
C THR A 278 -11.83 -12.95 14.65
N GLN A 279 -11.99 -13.69 13.55
CA GLN A 279 -11.43 -13.32 12.25
C GLN A 279 -12.02 -12.01 11.70
N GLU A 280 -13.27 -11.71 12.01
CA GLU A 280 -13.94 -10.47 11.58
C GLU A 280 -13.34 -9.24 12.27
N GLU A 281 -13.08 -9.35 13.58
CA GLU A 281 -12.39 -8.32 14.34
C GLU A 281 -10.95 -8.13 13.86
N ALA A 282 -10.22 -9.22 13.62
CA ALA A 282 -8.88 -9.17 13.05
C ALA A 282 -8.84 -8.46 11.69
N SER A 283 -9.80 -8.75 10.81
CA SER A 283 -9.89 -8.10 9.50
C SER A 283 -10.22 -6.61 9.62
N THR A 284 -11.08 -6.24 10.57
CA THR A 284 -11.44 -4.84 10.82
C THR A 284 -10.27 -4.04 11.37
N ILE A 285 -9.54 -4.61 12.34
CA ILE A 285 -8.36 -3.97 12.94
C ILE A 285 -7.20 -3.92 11.93
N LEU A 286 -6.98 -4.97 11.13
CA LEU A 286 -5.97 -4.98 10.07
C LEU A 286 -6.19 -3.84 9.06
N ASN A 287 -7.44 -3.55 8.69
CA ASN A 287 -7.79 -2.40 7.84
C ASN A 287 -7.33 -1.07 8.47
N LEU A 288 -7.54 -0.90 9.77
CA LEU A 288 -7.14 0.32 10.49
C LEU A 288 -5.62 0.42 10.62
N VAL A 289 -4.96 -0.68 11.00
CA VAL A 289 -3.51 -0.75 11.19
C VAL A 289 -2.77 -0.42 9.90
N SER A 290 -3.24 -0.99 8.79
CA SER A 290 -2.60 -0.86 7.47
C SER A 290 -2.63 0.56 6.90
N ASN A 291 -3.54 1.43 7.36
CA ASN A 291 -3.67 2.78 6.81
C ASN A 291 -2.38 3.59 6.89
N SER A 292 -1.64 3.51 8.01
CA SER A 292 -0.37 4.24 8.15
C SER A 292 0.73 3.69 7.24
N LEU A 293 0.77 2.36 7.06
CA LEU A 293 1.69 1.71 6.13
C LEU A 293 1.40 2.16 4.68
N LEU A 294 0.13 2.13 4.28
CA LEU A 294 -0.30 2.53 2.94
C LEU A 294 -0.11 4.04 2.70
N ALA A 295 -0.30 4.87 3.72
CA ALA A 295 -0.02 6.31 3.64
C ALA A 295 1.47 6.59 3.40
N GLU A 296 2.37 5.90 4.10
CA GLU A 296 3.81 6.02 3.86
C GLU A 296 4.18 5.59 2.43
N ILE A 297 3.62 4.48 1.94
CA ILE A 297 3.87 3.99 0.58
C ILE A 297 3.33 4.97 -0.46
N THR A 298 2.15 5.55 -0.21
CA THR A 298 1.57 6.61 -1.05
C THR A 298 2.52 7.80 -1.14
N HIS A 299 3.02 8.28 0.00
CA HIS A 299 3.99 9.37 0.06
C HIS A 299 5.29 9.06 -0.71
N GLN A 300 5.82 7.84 -0.58
CA GLN A 300 7.01 7.44 -1.36
C GLN A 300 6.73 7.34 -2.86
N ALA A 301 5.59 6.78 -3.25
CA ALA A 301 5.18 6.71 -4.66
C ALA A 301 4.98 8.10 -5.27
N GLU A 302 4.40 9.05 -4.52
CA GLU A 302 4.28 10.45 -4.94
C GLU A 302 5.65 11.11 -5.13
N ALA A 303 6.59 10.89 -4.20
CA ALA A 303 7.94 11.42 -4.31
C ALA A 303 8.67 10.90 -5.56
N PHE A 304 8.54 9.60 -5.86
CA PHE A 304 9.10 9.00 -7.07
C PHE A 304 8.41 9.51 -8.34
N GLY A 305 7.08 9.63 -8.34
CA GLY A 305 6.32 10.22 -9.45
C GLY A 305 6.74 11.67 -9.73
N ALA A 306 6.88 12.49 -8.69
CA ALA A 306 7.35 13.87 -8.80
C ALA A 306 8.79 13.94 -9.33
N PHE A 307 9.68 13.07 -8.85
CA PHE A 307 11.05 12.98 -9.37
C PHE A 307 11.09 12.66 -10.86
N VAL A 308 10.26 11.72 -11.32
CA VAL A 308 10.16 11.38 -12.74
C VAL A 308 9.57 12.53 -13.55
N ALA A 309 8.54 13.22 -13.04
CA ALA A 309 7.95 14.37 -13.72
C ALA A 309 8.98 15.48 -13.97
N SER A 310 9.87 15.76 -13.00
CA SER A 310 10.98 16.72 -13.17
C SER A 310 12.08 16.22 -14.13
N ASN A 311 12.22 14.91 -14.31
CA ASN A 311 13.29 14.29 -15.08
C ASN A 311 12.75 13.38 -16.20
N LYS A 312 11.68 13.83 -16.87
CA LYS A 312 10.83 13.00 -17.73
C LYS A 312 11.57 12.24 -18.84
N PHE A 313 12.67 12.78 -19.35
CA PHE A 313 13.39 12.13 -20.44
C PHE A 313 14.42 11.12 -19.93
N THR A 314 15.09 11.35 -18.80
CA THR A 314 16.19 10.50 -18.32
C THR A 314 15.70 9.37 -17.41
N HIS A 315 14.61 9.59 -16.67
CA HIS A 315 14.14 8.68 -15.62
C HIS A 315 12.71 8.17 -15.84
N CYS A 316 12.09 8.37 -17.01
CA CYS A 316 10.74 7.88 -17.28
C CYS A 316 10.53 6.40 -16.99
N THR A 317 11.49 5.54 -17.34
CA THR A 317 11.43 4.09 -17.13
C THR A 317 11.36 3.68 -15.65
N LEU A 318 11.70 4.57 -14.72
CA LEU A 318 11.52 4.34 -13.28
C LEU A 318 10.03 4.15 -12.93
N LEU A 319 9.12 4.77 -13.67
CA LEU A 319 7.68 4.59 -13.46
C LEU A 319 7.26 3.13 -13.62
N TYR A 320 7.89 2.37 -14.53
CA TYR A 320 7.60 0.95 -14.69
C TYR A 320 7.91 0.16 -13.42
N GLU A 321 9.04 0.44 -12.76
CA GLU A 321 9.37 -0.19 -11.47
C GLU A 321 8.39 0.23 -10.36
N VAL A 322 8.00 1.50 -10.33
CA VAL A 322 7.05 2.01 -9.33
C VAL A 322 5.69 1.33 -9.49
N THR A 323 5.17 1.27 -10.72
CA THR A 323 3.87 0.62 -11.00
C THR A 323 3.91 -0.88 -10.74
N ASP A 324 5.00 -1.57 -11.07
CA ASP A 324 5.15 -2.99 -10.78
C ASP A 324 5.19 -3.25 -9.27
N GLY A 325 5.94 -2.42 -8.52
CA GLY A 325 6.00 -2.50 -7.07
C GLY A 325 4.62 -2.31 -6.43
N LEU A 326 3.89 -1.27 -6.84
CA LEU A 326 2.52 -1.03 -6.38
C LEU A 326 1.59 -2.19 -6.73
N HIS A 327 1.68 -2.75 -7.94
CA HIS A 327 0.87 -3.90 -8.34
C HIS A 327 1.11 -5.12 -7.44
N ILE A 328 2.37 -5.44 -7.12
CA ILE A 328 2.73 -6.53 -6.20
C ILE A 328 2.08 -6.30 -4.83
N LEU A 329 2.22 -5.10 -4.28
CA LEU A 329 1.63 -4.78 -2.97
C LEU A 329 0.10 -4.86 -2.98
N LEU A 330 -0.54 -4.20 -3.94
CA LEU A 330 -2.00 -4.15 -4.03
C LEU A 330 -2.57 -5.55 -4.22
N SER A 331 -1.95 -6.39 -5.06
CA SER A 331 -2.37 -7.78 -5.24
C SER A 331 -2.27 -8.60 -3.95
N SER A 332 -1.25 -8.36 -3.11
CA SER A 332 -1.14 -8.98 -1.78
C SER A 332 -2.24 -8.50 -0.84
N ILE A 333 -2.57 -7.21 -0.83
CA ILE A 333 -3.60 -6.63 0.06
C ILE A 333 -5.00 -7.13 -0.32
N TYR A 334 -5.29 -7.24 -1.62
CA TYR A 334 -6.57 -7.74 -2.11
C TYR A 334 -6.90 -9.15 -1.60
N GLN A 335 -5.91 -10.00 -1.35
CA GLN A 335 -6.12 -11.35 -0.81
C GLN A 335 -6.70 -11.35 0.60
N TYR A 336 -6.54 -10.26 1.36
CA TYR A 336 -6.99 -10.12 2.74
C TYR A 336 -8.26 -9.26 2.89
N ASN A 337 -8.93 -8.91 1.77
CA ASN A 337 -10.13 -8.05 1.75
C ASN A 337 -9.93 -6.69 2.45
N VAL A 338 -8.70 -6.17 2.46
CA VAL A 338 -8.39 -4.86 3.03
C VAL A 338 -8.75 -3.76 2.05
N LYS A 339 -9.41 -2.71 2.54
CA LYS A 339 -9.84 -1.56 1.74
C LYS A 339 -8.62 -0.71 1.39
N ILE A 340 -8.35 -0.58 0.10
CA ILE A 340 -7.30 0.31 -0.39
C ILE A 340 -7.76 1.77 -0.27
N PRO A 341 -6.95 2.67 0.31
CA PRO A 341 -7.23 4.10 0.37
C PRO A 341 -7.47 4.71 -1.01
N SER A 342 -8.40 5.66 -1.09
CA SER A 342 -8.76 6.32 -2.35
C SER A 342 -7.56 7.04 -2.97
N GLU A 343 -6.72 7.64 -2.14
CA GLU A 343 -5.52 8.38 -2.51
C GLU A 343 -4.53 7.48 -3.24
N LEU A 344 -4.25 6.30 -2.68
CA LEU A 344 -3.36 5.31 -3.28
C LEU A 344 -3.93 4.77 -4.60
N SER A 345 -5.23 4.48 -4.65
CA SER A 345 -5.89 4.02 -5.88
C SER A 345 -5.85 5.08 -6.99
N HIS A 346 -6.04 6.35 -6.63
CA HIS A 346 -5.97 7.45 -7.59
C HIS A 346 -4.54 7.66 -8.09
N LEU A 347 -3.56 7.56 -7.20
CA LEU A 347 -2.14 7.67 -7.52
C LEU A 347 -1.69 6.52 -8.44
N ASP A 348 -2.03 5.28 -8.13
CA ASP A 348 -1.72 4.11 -8.97
C ASP A 348 -2.25 4.29 -10.41
N LYS A 349 -3.52 4.68 -10.55
CA LYS A 349 -4.13 4.98 -11.85
C LYS A 349 -3.40 6.12 -12.59
N LYS A 350 -3.01 7.17 -11.86
CA LYS A 350 -2.25 8.29 -12.43
C LYS A 350 -0.88 7.83 -12.94
N LEU A 351 -0.12 7.10 -12.11
CA LEU A 351 1.21 6.60 -12.47
C LEU A 351 1.14 5.60 -13.63
N CYS A 352 0.13 4.72 -13.67
CA CYS A 352 -0.13 3.84 -14.81
C CYS A 352 -0.43 4.59 -16.11
N SER A 353 -1.19 5.69 -16.02
CA SER A 353 -1.47 6.57 -17.17
C SER A 353 -0.21 7.28 -17.65
N GLU A 354 0.63 7.77 -16.74
CA GLU A 354 1.92 8.38 -17.06
C GLU A 354 2.91 7.37 -17.67
N ALA A 355 2.96 6.14 -17.14
CA ALA A 355 3.76 5.05 -17.69
C ALA A 355 3.35 4.72 -19.14
N SER A 356 2.04 4.74 -19.43
CA SER A 356 1.54 4.55 -20.81
C SER A 356 1.96 5.67 -21.76
N LYS A 357 2.17 6.89 -21.25
CA LYS A 357 2.62 8.04 -22.06
C LYS A 357 4.12 8.02 -22.37
N ILE A 358 4.90 7.13 -21.77
CA ILE A 358 6.35 7.03 -22.02
C ILE A 358 6.64 6.74 -23.50
N PHE A 359 5.80 5.93 -24.17
CA PHE A 359 5.96 5.66 -25.60
C PHE A 359 5.87 6.94 -26.45
N VAL A 360 4.88 7.79 -26.20
CA VAL A 360 4.73 9.11 -26.84
C VAL A 360 5.90 10.02 -26.48
N GLY A 361 6.26 10.05 -25.19
CA GLY A 361 7.37 10.85 -24.68
C GLY A 361 8.72 10.50 -25.31
N PHE A 362 8.91 9.25 -25.77
CA PHE A 362 10.12 8.87 -26.50
C PHE A 362 10.19 9.53 -27.88
N PHE A 363 9.07 9.63 -28.61
CA PHE A 363 9.02 10.38 -29.88
C PHE A 363 9.21 11.89 -29.67
N GLU A 364 8.64 12.46 -28.59
CA GLU A 364 8.92 13.85 -28.20
C GLU A 364 10.41 14.07 -27.96
N PHE A 365 11.07 13.14 -27.28
CA PHE A 365 12.51 13.20 -27.03
C PHE A 365 13.32 13.13 -28.34
N VAL A 366 12.97 12.21 -29.24
CA VAL A 366 13.61 12.09 -30.57
C VAL A 366 13.49 13.41 -31.34
N ASN A 367 12.27 13.97 -31.43
CA ASN A 367 12.03 15.24 -32.09
C ASN A 367 12.87 16.37 -31.50
N MET A 368 12.84 16.54 -30.18
CA MET A 368 13.61 17.58 -29.49
C MET A 368 15.10 17.50 -29.83
N ARG A 369 15.67 16.28 -29.84
CA ARG A 369 17.09 16.09 -30.15
C ARG A 369 17.45 16.39 -31.61
N TYR A 370 16.55 16.13 -32.56
CA TYR A 370 16.78 16.54 -33.96
C TYR A 370 16.57 18.04 -34.18
N HIS A 371 15.70 18.71 -33.42
CA HIS A 371 15.56 20.18 -33.48
C HIS A 371 16.77 20.92 -32.90
N GLU A 372 17.42 20.34 -31.89
CA GLU A 372 18.65 20.87 -31.28
C GLU A 372 19.92 20.53 -32.09
N LEU A 373 19.80 19.68 -33.11
CA LEU A 373 20.94 19.24 -33.92
C LEU A 373 21.45 20.41 -34.78
N VAL A 374 22.70 20.79 -34.56
CA VAL A 374 23.38 21.78 -35.41
C VAL A 374 24.08 21.04 -36.56
N VAL A 375 23.62 21.27 -37.79
CA VAL A 375 24.22 20.69 -39.00
C VAL A 375 25.27 21.66 -39.57
N PRO A 376 26.55 21.25 -39.66
CA PRO A 376 27.59 22.07 -40.29
C PRO A 376 27.30 22.37 -41.76
N GLU A 377 27.85 23.46 -42.31
CA GLU A 377 27.70 23.77 -43.74
C GLU A 377 28.34 22.72 -44.66
N HIS A 378 29.40 22.06 -44.18
CA HIS A 378 30.06 20.95 -44.85
C HIS A 378 30.14 19.74 -43.92
N PRO A 379 29.09 18.91 -43.88
CA PRO A 379 29.09 17.72 -43.05
C PRO A 379 30.14 16.71 -43.53
N ASN A 380 31.11 16.41 -42.68
CA ASN A 380 32.13 15.39 -42.95
C ASN A 380 31.92 14.11 -42.12
N GLU A 381 30.98 14.14 -41.16
CA GLU A 381 30.70 13.02 -40.28
C GLU A 381 29.79 11.99 -40.97
N THR A 382 30.31 10.78 -41.17
CA THR A 382 29.51 9.67 -41.70
C THR A 382 28.60 9.06 -40.62
N LEU A 383 29.05 9.05 -39.36
CA LEU A 383 28.28 8.58 -38.21
C LEU A 383 27.74 9.77 -37.41
N ASN A 384 26.43 9.83 -37.20
CA ASN A 384 25.80 10.94 -36.50
C ASN A 384 25.63 10.60 -35.00
N ASN A 385 26.20 11.43 -34.13
CA ASN A 385 26.14 11.24 -32.69
C ASN A 385 24.70 11.23 -32.14
N THR A 386 23.80 12.05 -32.69
CA THR A 386 22.38 12.11 -32.26
C THR A 386 21.65 10.81 -32.59
N PHE A 387 21.81 10.28 -33.80
CA PHE A 387 21.22 8.99 -34.17
C PHE A 387 21.75 7.86 -33.29
N MET A 388 23.07 7.80 -33.08
CA MET A 388 23.68 6.76 -32.24
C MET A 388 23.28 6.85 -30.77
N MET A 389 23.13 8.06 -30.24
CA MET A 389 22.58 8.29 -28.90
C MET A 389 21.15 7.75 -28.79
N LEU A 390 20.28 8.07 -29.76
CA LEU A 390 18.89 7.60 -29.75
C LEU A 390 18.80 6.08 -29.83
N VAL A 391 19.57 5.45 -30.71
CA VAL A 391 19.61 3.98 -30.84
C VAL A 391 20.18 3.32 -29.57
N THR A 392 21.22 3.90 -28.96
CA THR A 392 21.77 3.40 -27.69
C THR A 392 20.74 3.50 -26.56
N ARG A 393 19.99 4.60 -26.50
CA ARG A 393 18.90 4.79 -25.53
C ARG A 393 17.74 3.84 -25.80
N LEU A 394 17.39 3.60 -27.06
CA LEU A 394 16.37 2.63 -27.45
C LEU A 394 16.77 1.20 -27.02
N ASN A 395 18.05 0.85 -27.12
CA ASN A 395 18.57 -0.39 -26.59
C ASN A 395 18.47 -0.46 -25.05
N LYS A 396 18.81 0.61 -24.32
CA LYS A 396 18.57 0.66 -22.86
C LYS A 396 17.08 0.52 -22.52
N TYR A 397 16.21 1.11 -23.34
CA TYR A 397 14.76 1.02 -23.18
C TYR A 397 14.28 -0.43 -23.31
N SER A 398 14.91 -1.25 -24.17
CA SER A 398 14.56 -2.68 -24.35
C SER A 398 14.73 -3.56 -23.10
N MET A 399 15.41 -3.06 -22.07
CA MET A 399 15.57 -3.77 -20.79
C MET A 399 14.25 -3.90 -20.01
N PHE A 400 13.26 -3.03 -20.27
CA PHE A 400 11.94 -3.04 -19.61
C PHE A 400 10.87 -3.70 -20.49
N ARG A 401 11.26 -4.72 -21.27
CA ARG A 401 10.39 -5.38 -22.25
C ARG A 401 9.08 -5.85 -21.61
N ASP A 402 9.14 -6.52 -20.47
CA ASP A 402 7.97 -7.15 -19.85
C ASP A 402 6.95 -6.10 -19.38
N GLN A 403 7.44 -5.00 -18.79
CA GLN A 403 6.60 -3.87 -18.40
C GLN A 403 6.00 -3.17 -19.62
N GLN A 404 6.80 -2.95 -20.66
CA GLN A 404 6.33 -2.35 -21.90
C GLN A 404 5.23 -3.19 -22.55
N LEU A 405 5.33 -4.52 -22.54
CA LEU A 405 4.30 -5.42 -23.06
C LEU A 405 2.97 -5.22 -22.32
N PHE A 406 3.02 -5.08 -20.99
CA PHE A 406 1.81 -4.82 -20.19
C PHE A 406 1.14 -3.50 -20.60
N PHE A 407 1.89 -2.40 -20.72
CA PHE A 407 1.31 -1.09 -21.06
C PHE A 407 0.87 -1.01 -22.52
N ILE A 408 1.68 -1.51 -23.46
CA ILE A 408 1.38 -1.41 -24.89
C ILE A 408 0.19 -2.29 -25.30
N SER A 409 -0.09 -3.37 -24.56
CA SER A 409 -1.29 -4.21 -24.77
C SER A 409 -2.61 -3.44 -24.64
N LYS A 410 -2.60 -2.31 -23.93
CA LYS A 410 -3.76 -1.44 -23.70
C LYS A 410 -3.83 -0.27 -24.69
N MET A 411 -2.84 -0.15 -25.56
CA MET A 411 -2.73 0.93 -26.54
C MET A 411 -3.24 0.48 -27.91
N LYS A 412 -3.67 1.45 -28.72
CA LYS A 412 -4.02 1.19 -30.12
C LYS A 412 -2.75 1.31 -30.97
N ASN A 413 -2.66 0.53 -32.04
CA ASN A 413 -1.55 0.68 -32.99
C ASN A 413 -1.46 2.13 -33.48
N GLY A 414 -0.24 2.67 -33.50
CA GLY A 414 0.04 4.04 -33.96
C GLY A 414 -0.32 5.13 -32.95
N SER A 415 -0.93 4.83 -31.80
CA SER A 415 -1.32 5.88 -30.83
C SER A 415 -0.13 6.58 -30.15
N TRP A 416 1.09 6.04 -30.31
CA TRP A 416 2.34 6.66 -29.87
C TRP A 416 2.92 7.66 -30.87
N LEU A 417 2.43 7.68 -32.12
CA LEU A 417 3.03 8.46 -33.19
C LEU A 417 2.75 9.97 -33.01
N PRO A 418 3.76 10.83 -33.26
CA PRO A 418 3.56 12.27 -33.20
C PRO A 418 2.70 12.79 -34.36
N ALA A 419 2.15 13.99 -34.17
CA ALA A 419 1.36 14.68 -35.20
C ALA A 419 2.22 15.04 -36.43
N TYR A 420 3.44 15.55 -36.19
CA TYR A 420 4.42 15.78 -37.25
C TYR A 420 5.16 14.49 -37.59
N ARG A 421 5.32 14.19 -38.89
CA ARG A 421 6.03 13.03 -39.39
C ARG A 421 6.96 13.46 -40.53
N PRO A 422 8.25 13.08 -40.49
CA PRO A 422 9.20 13.49 -41.51
C PRO A 422 8.84 12.85 -42.87
N PRO A 423 9.20 13.50 -44.00
CA PRO A 423 8.93 12.99 -45.33
C PRO A 423 9.49 11.57 -45.53
N GLY A 424 8.66 10.67 -46.07
CA GLY A 424 9.03 9.27 -46.34
C GLY A 424 8.76 8.28 -45.22
N PHE A 425 8.37 8.73 -44.02
CA PHE A 425 7.86 7.88 -42.94
C PHE A 425 6.48 7.31 -43.30
N LEU A 426 6.30 5.99 -43.14
CA LEU A 426 5.06 5.29 -43.47
C LEU A 426 4.50 4.59 -42.24
N GLU A 427 3.33 5.03 -41.79
CA GLU A 427 2.61 4.39 -40.69
C GLU A 427 2.08 3.01 -41.10
N ILE A 428 2.29 2.02 -40.23
CA ILE A 428 1.70 0.70 -40.39
C ILE A 428 0.21 0.76 -40.08
N LYS A 429 -0.61 0.56 -41.11
CA LYS A 429 -2.08 0.56 -40.98
C LYS A 429 -2.68 -0.75 -40.48
N THR A 430 -1.88 -1.83 -40.40
CA THR A 430 -2.34 -3.13 -39.92
C THR A 430 -2.71 -3.05 -38.45
N SER A 431 -3.99 -3.18 -38.13
CA SER A 431 -4.45 -3.27 -36.75
C SER A 431 -4.10 -4.64 -36.16
N SER A 432 -3.48 -4.65 -35.00
CA SER A 432 -3.25 -5.86 -34.19
C SER A 432 -3.43 -5.52 -32.72
N SER A 433 -3.95 -6.47 -31.95
CA SER A 433 -4.02 -6.39 -30.48
C SER A 433 -2.91 -7.20 -29.78
N ASP A 434 -2.04 -7.85 -30.54
CA ASP A 434 -0.92 -8.59 -29.98
C ASP A 434 0.15 -7.61 -29.45
N ALA A 435 0.44 -7.69 -28.15
CA ALA A 435 1.40 -6.82 -27.49
C ALA A 435 2.82 -6.97 -28.05
N GLN A 436 3.24 -8.17 -28.48
CA GLN A 436 4.57 -8.37 -29.07
C GLN A 436 4.66 -7.68 -30.43
N TYR A 437 3.63 -7.85 -31.27
CA TYR A 437 3.52 -7.15 -32.54
C TYR A 437 3.52 -5.62 -32.37
N LEU A 438 2.73 -5.10 -31.42
CA LEU A 438 2.67 -3.67 -31.14
C LEU A 438 4.03 -3.13 -30.68
N LEU A 439 4.74 -3.89 -29.83
CA LEU A 439 6.05 -3.49 -29.34
C LEU A 439 7.10 -3.50 -30.46
N SER A 440 7.14 -4.56 -31.27
CA SER A 440 7.99 -4.61 -32.47
C SER A 440 7.72 -3.44 -33.40
N THR A 441 6.45 -3.10 -33.60
CA THR A 441 6.02 -1.96 -34.43
C THR A 441 6.50 -0.64 -33.84
N PHE A 442 6.30 -0.40 -32.54
CA PHE A 442 6.80 0.80 -31.86
C PHE A 442 8.31 0.98 -32.03
N TYR A 443 9.11 -0.06 -31.75
CA TYR A 443 10.56 0.02 -31.87
C TYR A 443 11.00 0.30 -33.31
N SER A 444 10.35 -0.35 -34.28
CA SER A 444 10.60 -0.13 -35.69
C SER A 444 10.21 1.29 -36.14
N ASP A 445 9.08 1.81 -35.64
CA ASP A 445 8.63 3.17 -35.91
C ASP A 445 9.62 4.19 -35.35
N VAL A 446 10.16 4.00 -34.16
CA VAL A 446 11.17 4.89 -33.58
C VAL A 446 12.44 4.92 -34.43
N ILE A 447 12.89 3.76 -34.93
CA ILE A 447 14.06 3.66 -35.80
C ILE A 447 13.81 4.36 -37.14
N GLU A 448 12.68 4.06 -37.80
CA GLU A 448 12.31 4.72 -39.07
C GLU A 448 12.13 6.22 -38.88
N PHE A 449 11.47 6.65 -37.81
CA PHE A 449 11.28 8.05 -37.48
C PHE A 449 12.61 8.78 -37.27
N SER A 450 13.55 8.17 -36.55
CA SER A 450 14.90 8.72 -36.37
C SER A 450 15.67 8.79 -37.70
N PHE A 451 15.55 7.75 -38.53
CA PHE A 451 16.18 7.70 -39.86
C PHE A 451 15.69 8.83 -40.78
N PHE A 452 14.38 9.04 -40.88
CA PHE A 452 13.82 10.08 -41.76
C PHE A 452 14.04 11.50 -41.22
N ASN A 453 14.02 11.71 -39.90
CA ASN A 453 14.41 13.00 -39.32
C ASN A 453 15.88 13.30 -39.60
N LEU A 454 16.77 12.31 -39.48
CA LEU A 454 18.18 12.49 -39.84
C LEU A 454 18.32 12.83 -41.33
N ALA A 455 17.60 12.14 -42.21
CA ALA A 455 17.63 12.43 -43.64
C ALA A 455 17.18 13.88 -43.95
N GLU A 456 16.08 14.32 -43.33
CA GLU A 456 15.52 15.67 -43.49
C GLU A 456 16.51 16.76 -43.08
N GLN A 457 17.18 16.60 -41.93
CA GLN A 457 18.15 17.60 -41.42
C GLN A 457 19.34 17.83 -42.36
N PHE A 458 19.78 16.80 -43.09
CA PHE A 458 20.97 16.87 -43.96
C PHE A 458 20.64 17.02 -45.44
N GLN A 459 19.37 16.84 -45.86
CA GLN A 459 18.98 16.85 -47.27
C GLN A 459 19.33 18.16 -48.00
N ALA A 460 19.23 19.30 -47.32
CA ALA A 460 19.57 20.61 -47.91
C ALA A 460 21.08 20.93 -47.92
N LYS A 461 21.90 20.12 -47.24
CA LYS A 461 23.32 20.40 -46.96
C LYS A 461 24.28 19.40 -47.62
N MET A 462 23.77 18.32 -48.20
CA MET A 462 24.57 17.25 -48.81
C MET A 462 23.99 16.84 -50.16
N SER A 463 24.83 16.26 -51.03
CA SER A 463 24.34 15.59 -52.24
C SER A 463 23.50 14.35 -51.86
N GLU A 464 22.61 13.90 -52.74
CA GLU A 464 21.81 12.69 -52.49
C GLU A 464 22.70 11.46 -52.23
N GLU A 465 23.83 11.36 -52.93
CA GLU A 465 24.79 10.26 -52.78
C GLU A 465 25.47 10.28 -51.42
N ASP A 466 25.94 11.46 -50.98
CA ASP A 466 26.58 11.61 -49.67
C ASP A 466 25.59 11.42 -48.54
N LEU A 467 24.34 11.87 -48.71
CA LEU A 467 23.26 11.61 -47.78
C LEU A 467 22.98 10.10 -47.67
N GLY A 468 22.89 9.39 -48.79
CA GLY A 468 22.71 7.94 -48.81
C GLY A 468 23.84 7.20 -48.09
N VAL A 469 25.09 7.61 -48.30
CA VAL A 469 26.25 7.07 -47.60
C VAL A 469 26.15 7.33 -46.09
N MET A 470 25.89 8.57 -45.66
CA MET A 470 25.76 8.91 -44.24
C MET A 470 24.66 8.08 -43.56
N LEU A 471 23.50 7.94 -44.21
CA LEU A 471 22.40 7.13 -43.69
C LEU A 471 22.78 5.64 -43.54
N LEU A 472 23.56 5.09 -44.47
CA LEU A 472 24.07 3.72 -44.38
C LEU A 472 25.01 3.52 -43.19
N PHE A 473 25.94 4.44 -42.94
CA PHE A 473 26.83 4.36 -41.79
C PHE A 473 26.07 4.35 -40.46
N ASN A 474 25.03 5.17 -40.35
CA ASN A 474 24.19 5.20 -39.15
C ASN A 474 23.41 3.89 -38.97
N LEU A 475 22.88 3.32 -40.06
CA LEU A 475 22.25 1.99 -40.03
C LEU A 475 23.23 0.85 -39.71
N ASP A 476 24.51 0.98 -40.09
CA ASP A 476 25.56 0.05 -39.66
C ASP A 476 25.79 0.10 -38.16
N GLY A 477 25.88 1.31 -37.59
CA GLY A 477 25.98 1.50 -36.16
C GLY A 477 24.83 0.81 -35.42
N LEU A 478 23.60 0.91 -35.95
CA LEU A 478 22.45 0.16 -35.46
C LEU A 478 22.64 -1.35 -35.64
N GLN A 479 23.09 -1.83 -36.81
CA GLN A 479 23.30 -3.25 -37.08
C GLN A 479 24.33 -3.87 -36.12
N ASN A 480 25.46 -3.20 -35.89
CA ASN A 480 26.48 -3.61 -34.93
C ASN A 480 25.90 -3.73 -33.51
N LEU A 481 24.99 -2.83 -33.13
CA LEU A 481 24.27 -2.92 -31.86
C LEU A 481 23.29 -4.11 -31.86
N LEU A 482 22.58 -4.36 -32.96
CA LEU A 482 21.65 -5.49 -33.07
C LEU A 482 22.36 -6.84 -33.01
N ASP A 483 23.54 -6.96 -33.61
CA ASP A 483 24.33 -8.19 -33.64
C ASP A 483 25.12 -8.44 -32.35
N SER A 484 25.31 -7.40 -31.52
CA SER A 484 25.66 -7.60 -30.12
C SER A 484 24.56 -8.38 -29.38
N ARG A 485 24.80 -8.90 -28.17
CA ARG A 485 23.78 -9.57 -27.33
C ARG A 485 22.70 -8.60 -26.83
N SER A 486 22.04 -7.88 -27.73
CA SER A 486 21.01 -6.88 -27.46
C SER A 486 19.63 -7.52 -27.36
N LEU A 487 18.83 -7.12 -26.37
CA LEU A 487 17.41 -7.51 -26.29
C LEU A 487 16.59 -6.87 -27.42
N LEU A 488 17.09 -5.77 -27.99
CA LEU A 488 16.48 -5.04 -29.10
C LEU A 488 16.20 -5.94 -30.32
N LYS A 489 17.15 -6.79 -30.73
CA LYS A 489 16.97 -7.72 -31.86
C LYS A 489 15.82 -8.70 -31.61
N GLY A 490 15.69 -9.17 -30.36
CA GLY A 490 14.59 -10.05 -29.95
C GLY A 490 13.22 -9.37 -29.98
N ILE A 491 13.13 -8.10 -29.62
CA ILE A 491 11.88 -7.31 -29.68
C ILE A 491 11.49 -6.98 -31.12
N LEU A 492 12.45 -6.58 -31.96
CA LEU A 492 12.19 -6.28 -33.37
C LEU A 492 11.66 -7.50 -34.12
N GLY A 493 12.21 -8.69 -33.84
CA GLY A 493 11.86 -9.92 -34.54
C GLY A 493 12.05 -9.81 -36.06
N GLN A 494 11.45 -10.74 -36.81
CA GLN A 494 11.62 -10.77 -38.27
C GLN A 494 11.00 -9.54 -38.96
N GLN A 495 9.88 -9.04 -38.46
CA GLN A 495 9.19 -7.88 -39.04
C GLN A 495 10.02 -6.61 -38.91
N GLY A 496 10.55 -6.31 -37.73
CA GLY A 496 11.38 -5.14 -37.51
C GLY A 496 12.70 -5.19 -38.28
N ILE A 497 13.34 -6.38 -38.34
CA ILE A 497 14.53 -6.58 -39.18
C ILE A 497 14.23 -6.31 -40.65
N SER A 498 13.12 -6.83 -41.17
CA SER A 498 12.69 -6.59 -42.55
C SER A 498 12.46 -5.10 -42.85
N ARG A 499 12.00 -4.32 -41.85
CA ARG A 499 11.85 -2.85 -41.97
C ARG A 499 13.20 -2.14 -42.01
N VAL A 500 14.13 -2.53 -41.14
CA VAL A 500 15.51 -2.01 -41.16
C VAL A 500 16.17 -2.30 -42.52
N ASP A 501 15.99 -3.50 -43.08
CA ASP A 501 16.56 -3.82 -44.40
C ASP A 501 15.93 -3.01 -45.54
N ARG A 502 14.65 -2.62 -45.43
CA ARG A 502 14.04 -1.66 -46.36
C ARG A 502 14.65 -0.27 -46.24
N LEU A 503 15.00 0.18 -45.03
CA LEU A 503 15.73 1.44 -44.84
C LEU A 503 17.13 1.38 -45.45
N LYS A 504 17.85 0.26 -45.25
CA LYS A 504 19.15 0.04 -45.89
C LYS A 504 19.04 0.13 -47.41
N LYS A 505 18.04 -0.53 -48.00
CA LYS A 505 17.77 -0.46 -49.44
C LYS A 505 17.53 0.99 -49.89
N LYS A 506 16.67 1.75 -49.20
CA LYS A 506 16.44 3.18 -49.50
C LYS A 506 17.73 4.02 -49.44
N ALA A 507 18.60 3.74 -48.48
CA ALA A 507 19.87 4.44 -48.35
C ALA A 507 20.88 4.05 -49.45
N ILE A 508 20.92 2.77 -49.86
CA ILE A 508 21.68 2.29 -51.03
C ILE A 508 21.18 2.95 -52.32
N ASP A 509 19.86 2.99 -52.52
CA ASP A 509 19.25 3.61 -53.71
C ASP A 509 19.70 5.08 -53.82
N LYS A 510 19.68 5.83 -52.71
CA LYS A 510 20.23 7.20 -52.65
C LYS A 510 21.74 7.30 -52.88
N ALA A 511 22.51 6.39 -52.28
CA ALA A 511 23.96 6.34 -52.44
C ALA A 511 24.39 5.99 -53.89
N THR A 512 23.48 5.42 -54.68
CA THR A 512 23.72 4.97 -56.05
C THR A 512 22.95 5.78 -57.09
N THR A 513 22.35 6.92 -56.74
CA THR A 513 21.57 7.75 -57.67
C THR A 513 22.35 8.11 -58.93
N GLY A 514 23.58 8.63 -58.83
CA GLY A 514 24.36 8.99 -60.02
C GLY A 514 24.73 7.80 -60.91
N TRP A 515 24.89 6.61 -60.33
CA TRP A 515 25.07 5.36 -61.08
C TRP A 515 23.77 4.90 -61.76
N SER A 516 22.64 5.11 -61.09
CA SER A 516 21.30 4.79 -61.61
C SER A 516 20.95 5.69 -62.79
N ASP A 517 21.21 7.00 -62.68
CA ASP A 517 21.02 7.97 -63.76
C ASP A 517 21.85 7.62 -65.00
N MET A 518 23.11 7.21 -64.79
CA MET A 518 23.97 6.72 -65.87
C MET A 518 23.41 5.46 -66.53
N THR A 519 22.87 4.54 -65.72
CA THR A 519 22.25 3.31 -66.22
C THR A 519 21.00 3.62 -67.04
N THR A 520 20.13 4.50 -66.56
CA THR A 520 18.92 4.94 -67.28
C THR A 520 19.28 5.59 -68.61
N LYS A 521 20.24 6.52 -68.62
CA LYS A 521 20.71 7.16 -69.86
C LYS A 521 21.30 6.17 -70.86
N LEU A 522 22.03 5.15 -70.40
CA LEU A 522 22.51 4.07 -71.26
C LEU A 522 21.37 3.26 -71.86
N MET A 523 20.34 2.92 -71.07
CA MET A 523 19.19 2.18 -71.56
C MET A 523 18.38 3.00 -72.59
N GLU A 524 18.15 4.28 -72.32
CA GLU A 524 17.49 5.21 -73.26
C GLU A 524 18.27 5.34 -74.57
N ALA A 525 19.59 5.50 -74.51
CA ALA A 525 20.46 5.56 -75.68
C ALA A 525 20.49 4.23 -76.45
N SER A 526 20.33 3.10 -75.75
CA SER A 526 20.25 1.77 -76.37
C SER A 526 18.89 1.46 -77.01
N THR A 527 17.85 2.24 -76.70
CA THR A 527 16.49 2.02 -77.20
C THR A 527 16.36 2.54 -78.63
N LYS A 528 15.82 1.71 -79.52
CA LYS A 528 15.55 2.07 -80.93
C LYS A 528 14.14 2.62 -81.08
N GLN A 529 13.98 3.70 -81.86
CA GLN A 529 12.70 4.17 -82.36
C GLN A 529 12.62 3.82 -83.85
N GLY A 530 11.92 2.73 -84.19
CA GLY A 530 11.95 2.15 -85.54
C GLY A 530 13.29 1.48 -85.84
N ASP A 531 13.85 1.69 -87.03
CA ASP A 531 15.14 1.13 -87.45
C ASP A 531 16.36 1.92 -86.95
N SER A 532 16.15 3.10 -86.36
CA SER A 532 17.21 4.02 -85.91
C SER A 532 17.27 4.15 -84.39
N PHE A 533 18.47 4.43 -83.87
CA PHE A 533 18.65 4.82 -82.47
C PHE A 533 17.98 6.17 -82.16
N ASN A 534 17.69 6.38 -80.88
CA ASN A 534 17.12 7.61 -80.35
C ASN A 534 18.05 8.85 -80.47
N MET A 535 19.29 8.68 -80.91
CA MET A 535 20.29 9.76 -81.06
C MET A 535 21.05 9.62 -82.37
N SER A 536 21.47 10.76 -82.95
CA SER A 536 22.33 10.76 -84.14
C SER A 536 23.73 10.20 -83.83
N ASN A 537 24.46 9.70 -84.82
CA ASN A 537 25.82 9.18 -84.60
C ASN A 537 26.79 10.20 -83.96
N LYS A 538 26.62 11.49 -84.27
CA LYS A 538 27.43 12.56 -83.70
C LYS A 538 27.09 12.78 -82.22
N ASP A 539 25.80 12.75 -81.89
CA ASP A 539 25.33 12.93 -80.51
C ASP A 539 25.60 11.68 -79.66
N MET A 540 25.51 10.49 -80.26
CA MET A 540 25.88 9.22 -79.64
C MET A 540 27.39 9.17 -79.32
N GLY A 541 28.25 9.65 -80.22
CA GLY A 541 29.69 9.75 -79.96
C GLY A 541 30.01 10.68 -78.78
N LYS A 542 29.35 11.85 -78.71
CA LYS A 542 29.47 12.77 -77.57
C LYS A 542 28.97 12.15 -76.28
N PHE A 543 27.83 11.46 -76.32
CA PHE A 543 27.27 10.74 -75.18
C PHE A 543 28.23 9.70 -74.63
N VAL A 544 28.90 8.89 -75.47
CA VAL A 544 29.88 7.89 -75.03
C VAL A 544 31.09 8.54 -74.35
N ASP A 545 31.57 9.65 -74.88
CA ASP A 545 32.67 10.41 -74.28
C ASP A 545 32.28 11.03 -72.92
N GLU A 546 31.08 11.64 -72.83
CA GLU A 546 30.53 12.17 -71.60
C GLU A 546 30.29 11.06 -70.56
N PHE A 547 29.70 9.94 -70.97
CA PHE A 547 29.51 8.76 -70.12
C PHE A 547 30.83 8.26 -69.55
N THR A 548 31.88 8.15 -70.38
CA THR A 548 33.20 7.70 -69.94
C THR A 548 33.81 8.68 -68.94
N LYS A 549 33.65 9.98 -69.17
CA LYS A 549 34.10 11.02 -68.25
C LYS A 549 33.37 10.90 -66.90
N SER A 550 32.04 10.88 -66.91
CA SER A 550 31.21 10.73 -65.69
C SER A 550 31.49 9.41 -64.96
N PHE A 551 31.71 8.32 -65.69
CA PHE A 551 32.10 7.03 -65.11
C PHE A 551 33.41 7.14 -64.34
N ASN A 552 34.46 7.69 -64.95
CA ASN A 552 35.77 7.82 -64.29
C ASN A 552 35.72 8.81 -63.11
N GLU A 553 34.92 9.89 -63.21
CA GLU A 553 34.70 10.83 -62.10
C GLU A 553 33.98 10.15 -60.93
N ASN A 554 32.89 9.43 -61.16
CA ASN A 554 32.15 8.71 -60.12
C ASN A 554 32.96 7.55 -59.54
N TYR A 555 33.73 6.85 -60.39
CA TYR A 555 34.67 5.83 -59.98
C TYR A 555 35.72 6.38 -59.00
N LYS A 556 36.34 7.51 -59.34
CA LYS A 556 37.34 8.18 -58.50
C LYS A 556 36.72 8.68 -57.18
N LYS A 557 35.56 9.36 -57.26
CA LYS A 557 34.82 9.83 -56.07
C LYS A 557 34.53 8.70 -55.10
N LEU A 558 34.09 7.54 -55.57
CA LEU A 558 33.79 6.40 -54.70
C LEU A 558 35.05 5.75 -54.12
N GLN A 559 36.16 5.71 -54.87
CA GLN A 559 37.45 5.23 -54.34
C GLN A 559 38.03 6.15 -53.26
N GLU A 560 37.82 7.47 -53.38
CA GLU A 560 38.27 8.47 -52.40
C GLU A 560 37.39 8.52 -51.13
N LYS A 561 36.17 7.97 -51.17
CA LYS A 561 35.31 7.86 -49.99
C LYS A 561 35.82 6.77 -49.05
N ASN A 562 36.13 7.16 -47.80
CA ASN A 562 36.46 6.23 -46.72
C ASN A 562 35.22 5.47 -46.24
N LEU A 563 34.82 4.42 -46.96
CA LEU A 563 33.70 3.53 -46.63
C LEU A 563 34.19 2.23 -45.95
N PRO A 564 33.44 1.67 -44.99
CA PRO A 564 33.73 0.35 -44.44
C PRO A 564 33.79 -0.71 -45.55
N PRO A 565 34.71 -1.69 -45.47
CA PRO A 565 34.91 -2.69 -46.53
C PRO A 565 33.63 -3.46 -46.90
N PHE A 566 32.77 -3.72 -45.92
CA PHE A 566 31.49 -4.39 -46.13
C PHE A 566 30.55 -3.57 -47.04
N PHE A 567 30.35 -2.28 -46.76
CA PHE A 567 29.50 -1.42 -47.59
C PHE A 567 30.09 -1.14 -48.95
N LYS A 568 31.41 -0.98 -49.02
CA LYS A 568 32.08 -0.78 -50.31
C LYS A 568 31.88 -2.00 -51.21
N LYS A 569 31.93 -3.22 -50.63
CA LYS A 569 31.58 -4.46 -51.32
C LYS A 569 30.10 -4.52 -51.72
N GLU A 570 29.19 -4.12 -50.84
CA GLU A 570 27.74 -4.16 -51.13
C GLU A 570 27.34 -3.13 -52.21
N LEU A 571 27.83 -1.90 -52.12
CA LEU A 571 27.62 -0.84 -53.10
C LEU A 571 28.23 -1.22 -54.46
N SER A 572 29.47 -1.70 -54.49
CA SER A 572 30.11 -2.14 -55.74
C SER A 572 29.35 -3.31 -56.38
N GLN A 573 28.84 -4.25 -55.59
CA GLN A 573 28.05 -5.36 -56.11
C GLN A 573 26.71 -4.90 -56.70
N ASN A 574 26.04 -3.93 -56.06
CA ASN A 574 24.81 -3.33 -56.59
C ASN A 574 25.05 -2.50 -57.86
N ILE A 575 26.08 -1.65 -57.87
CA ILE A 575 26.49 -0.88 -59.05
C ILE A 575 26.82 -1.82 -60.21
N ARG A 576 27.57 -2.91 -59.95
CA ARG A 576 27.90 -3.92 -60.97
C ARG A 576 26.67 -4.60 -61.54
N LYS A 577 25.72 -5.00 -60.69
CA LYS A 577 24.47 -5.66 -61.11
C LYS A 577 23.58 -4.74 -61.95
N MET A 578 23.62 -3.43 -61.69
CA MET A 578 22.82 -2.44 -62.39
C MET A 578 23.48 -1.98 -63.70
N LEU A 579 24.70 -1.46 -63.62
CA LEU A 579 25.38 -0.80 -64.74
C LEU A 579 26.04 -1.77 -65.72
N GLY A 580 26.54 -2.91 -65.22
CA GLY A 580 27.23 -3.92 -66.04
C GLY A 580 26.36 -4.45 -67.19
N PRO A 581 25.15 -4.96 -66.91
CA PRO A 581 24.23 -5.41 -67.96
C PRO A 581 23.82 -4.30 -68.93
N ALA A 582 23.53 -3.09 -68.43
CA ALA A 582 23.12 -1.96 -69.26
C ALA A 582 24.21 -1.55 -70.25
N TYR A 583 25.46 -1.47 -69.78
CA TYR A 583 26.61 -1.16 -70.63
C TYR A 583 26.83 -2.23 -71.70
N ARG A 584 26.71 -3.51 -71.34
CA ARG A 584 26.85 -4.64 -72.27
C ARG A 584 25.80 -4.57 -73.39
N VAL A 585 24.54 -4.31 -73.04
CA VAL A 585 23.44 -4.18 -74.00
C VAL A 585 23.70 -3.01 -74.96
N PHE A 586 24.07 -1.85 -74.42
CA PHE A 586 24.38 -0.67 -75.22
C PHE A 586 25.59 -0.85 -76.15
N TYR A 587 26.69 -1.44 -75.63
CA TYR A 587 27.88 -1.71 -76.44
C TYR A 587 27.57 -2.68 -77.59
N MET A 588 26.81 -3.74 -77.32
CA MET A 588 26.44 -4.74 -78.32
C MET A 588 25.49 -4.17 -79.36
N SER A 589 24.49 -3.36 -78.95
CA SER A 589 23.55 -2.74 -79.89
C SER A 589 24.26 -1.79 -80.86
N VAL A 590 25.20 -0.97 -80.37
CA VAL A 590 26.01 -0.07 -81.22
C VAL A 590 26.99 -0.85 -82.10
N SER A 591 27.58 -1.93 -81.60
CA SER A 591 28.55 -2.75 -82.35
C SER A 591 27.93 -3.56 -83.48
N GLN A 592 26.69 -4.00 -83.30
CA GLN A 592 25.97 -4.82 -84.28
C GLN A 592 25.26 -3.97 -85.35
N ASP A 593 25.11 -2.67 -85.14
CA ASP A 593 24.46 -1.77 -86.08
C ASP A 593 25.45 -1.20 -87.12
N PRO A 594 25.32 -1.54 -88.42
CA PRO A 594 26.21 -1.05 -89.46
C PRO A 594 26.24 0.47 -89.57
N SER A 595 25.13 1.14 -89.22
CA SER A 595 24.98 2.59 -89.28
C SER A 595 25.72 3.34 -88.16
N ALA A 596 26.05 2.66 -87.05
CA ALA A 596 26.67 3.29 -85.86
C ALA A 596 28.17 3.01 -85.73
N LYS A 597 28.81 2.41 -86.75
CA LYS A 597 30.25 2.04 -86.71
C LYS A 597 31.21 3.18 -86.36
N SER A 598 30.87 4.43 -86.73
CA SER A 598 31.70 5.60 -86.40
C SER A 598 31.74 5.90 -84.89
N VAL A 599 30.70 5.49 -84.15
CA VAL A 599 30.57 5.68 -82.70
C VAL A 599 31.52 4.77 -81.93
N LEU A 600 31.89 3.61 -82.48
CA LEU A 600 32.80 2.64 -81.85
C LEU A 600 34.17 3.24 -81.51
N LYS A 601 34.63 4.26 -82.25
CA LYS A 601 35.89 4.97 -81.97
C LYS A 601 35.87 5.75 -80.65
N HIS A 602 34.69 6.09 -80.13
CA HIS A 602 34.52 6.83 -78.89
C HIS A 602 34.52 5.91 -77.65
N PHE A 603 34.34 4.59 -77.81
CA PHE A 603 34.38 3.65 -76.70
C PHE A 603 35.82 3.45 -76.21
N LYS A 604 36.14 4.03 -75.06
CA LYS A 604 37.46 3.92 -74.41
C LYS A 604 37.59 2.71 -73.48
N LEU A 605 36.48 2.03 -73.19
CA LEU A 605 36.44 0.84 -72.32
C LEU A 605 35.83 -0.30 -73.12
N SER A 606 36.48 -1.47 -73.14
CA SER A 606 35.83 -2.69 -73.65
C SER A 606 34.86 -3.24 -72.61
N ILE A 607 33.98 -4.17 -72.99
CA ILE A 607 33.09 -4.86 -72.03
C ILE A 607 33.91 -5.51 -70.90
N SER A 608 35.05 -6.14 -71.23
CA SER A 608 35.92 -6.81 -70.24
C SER A 608 36.63 -5.80 -69.33
N ASP A 609 37.13 -4.69 -69.88
CA ASP A 609 37.78 -3.64 -69.08
C ASP A 609 36.78 -2.94 -68.15
N PHE A 610 35.56 -2.73 -68.64
CA PHE A 610 34.48 -2.13 -67.86
C PHE A 610 34.05 -3.02 -66.70
N GLU A 611 33.84 -4.32 -66.95
CA GLU A 611 33.55 -5.29 -65.89
C GLU A 611 34.71 -5.41 -64.88
N HIS A 612 35.96 -5.42 -65.35
CA HIS A 612 37.13 -5.44 -64.47
C HIS A 612 37.17 -4.21 -63.56
N LYS A 613 36.96 -3.01 -64.11
CA LYS A 613 36.87 -1.78 -63.31
C LYS A 613 35.75 -1.85 -62.26
N LEU A 614 34.58 -2.37 -62.62
CA LEU A 614 33.48 -2.53 -61.66
C LEU A 614 33.80 -3.54 -60.54
N VAL A 615 34.65 -4.54 -60.80
CA VAL A 615 35.13 -5.48 -59.77
C VAL A 615 36.16 -4.81 -58.85
N THR A 616 37.06 -3.99 -59.39
CA THR A 616 38.04 -3.24 -58.60
C THR A 616 37.46 -2.01 -57.88
N LEU A 617 36.15 -1.81 -57.98
CA LEU A 617 35.41 -0.78 -57.27
C LEU A 617 35.27 -1.11 -55.76
N ALA A 618 35.36 -2.40 -55.39
CA ALA A 618 35.24 -2.91 -54.02
C ALA A 618 36.48 -2.60 -53.16
#